data_AF-A0A7X8WV76-F1
#
_entry.id   AF-A0A7X8WV76-F1
#
_cell.length_a   1.000
_cell.length_b   1.000
_cell.length_c   1.000
_cell.angle_alpha   90.00
_cell.angle_beta   90.00
_cell.angle_gamma   90.00
#
_symmetry.space_group_name_H-M   'P 1'
#
loop_
_entity.id
_entity.type
_entity.pdbx_description
1 polymer ?
#
loop_
_entity_poly.entity_id
_entity_poly.type
_entity_poly.pdbx_seq_one_letter_code
_entity_poly.pdbx_strand_id
1 'polypeptide(L)'
;ILMPTPSAVLSAMKLLAIGTERETGIGELVAVDVGGATTDVYSIAEGHPTDVSVVLKGLEEPYAKRTVEGDIGMRYSASGIDDVVGTARLAEKAGVSEDEVRHYLASIADNKAYVPTADDPNSALLDQALASSAVDIATTRHAGTLEEAYTTSGIVYVQTGKDLRGIRHILLTGGSIIHASDPKSIAEQALYSEKKPLSLRPLEAEIWLDEKYILAAMGVLAERESDIALRLMKKELKSLGTSATPCVST
;
A
#
# COMPACT_ATOMS: atom_id res chain seq x y z
N ILE A 1 4.69 -17.96 -21.80
CA ILE A 1 4.69 -16.52 -21.42
C ILE A 1 5.69 -16.39 -20.30
N LEU A 2 6.72 -15.55 -20.46
CA LEU A 2 7.65 -15.23 -19.39
C LEU A 2 7.32 -13.81 -18.94
N MET A 3 6.66 -13.68 -17.79
CA MET A 3 6.29 -12.40 -17.21
C MET A 3 6.80 -12.40 -15.77
N PRO A 4 7.73 -11.51 -15.40
CA PRO A 4 8.15 -11.36 -14.01
C PRO A 4 6.95 -11.04 -13.12
N THR A 5 6.95 -11.56 -11.89
CA THR A 5 5.84 -11.39 -10.92
C THR A 5 5.36 -9.93 -10.81
N PRO A 6 6.24 -8.91 -10.67
CA PRO A 6 5.75 -7.53 -10.54
C PRO A 6 5.07 -7.00 -11.81
N SER A 7 5.51 -7.44 -12.99
CA SER A 7 4.84 -7.11 -14.25
C SER A 7 3.47 -7.78 -14.36
N ALA A 8 3.35 -9.02 -13.84
CA ALA A 8 2.08 -9.72 -13.79
C ALA A 8 1.09 -9.05 -12.84
N VAL A 9 1.53 -8.69 -11.64
CA VAL A 9 0.68 -7.94 -10.70
C VAL A 9 0.24 -6.60 -11.31
N LEU A 10 1.14 -5.84 -11.94
CA LEU A 10 0.75 -4.59 -12.62
C LEU A 10 -0.26 -4.84 -13.76
N SER A 11 -0.12 -5.92 -14.53
CA SER A 11 -1.08 -6.29 -15.58
C SER A 11 -2.46 -6.62 -14.99
N ALA A 12 -2.49 -7.40 -13.91
CA ALA A 12 -3.72 -7.71 -13.18
C ALA A 12 -4.40 -6.44 -12.65
N MET A 13 -3.64 -5.51 -12.07
CA MET A 13 -4.16 -4.24 -11.55
C MET A 13 -4.75 -3.37 -12.66
N LYS A 14 -4.05 -3.24 -13.79
CA LYS A 14 -4.56 -2.54 -14.97
C LYS A 14 -5.89 -3.13 -15.45
N LEU A 15 -5.93 -4.46 -15.60
CA LEU A 15 -7.14 -5.16 -16.02
C LEU A 15 -8.28 -4.97 -15.02
N LEU A 16 -8.01 -5.07 -13.72
CA LEU A 16 -9.01 -4.90 -12.68
C LEU A 16 -9.59 -3.48 -12.67
N ALA A 17 -8.74 -2.46 -12.86
CA ALA A 17 -9.15 -1.07 -12.87
C ALA A 17 -9.95 -0.68 -14.13
N ILE A 18 -9.43 -1.03 -15.31
CA ILE A 18 -10.01 -0.63 -16.61
C ILE A 18 -11.16 -1.55 -17.03
N GLY A 19 -10.99 -2.85 -16.82
CA GLY A 19 -11.86 -3.89 -17.35
C GLY A 19 -11.49 -4.31 -18.76
N THR A 20 -12.49 -4.82 -19.47
CA THR A 20 -12.42 -5.33 -20.84
C THR A 20 -13.53 -4.68 -21.69
N GLU A 21 -13.58 -5.01 -22.98
CA GLU A 21 -14.71 -4.61 -23.84
C GLU A 21 -16.06 -5.16 -23.35
N ARG A 22 -16.05 -6.29 -22.63
CA ARG A 22 -17.28 -7.01 -22.23
C ARG A 22 -17.70 -6.74 -20.80
N GLU A 23 -16.77 -6.29 -19.97
CA GLU A 23 -16.99 -6.17 -18.54
C GLU A 23 -16.17 -5.00 -17.98
N THR A 24 -16.84 -4.05 -17.33
CA THR A 24 -16.23 -2.87 -16.74
C THR A 24 -15.27 -3.25 -15.62
N GLY A 25 -14.18 -2.51 -15.46
CA GLY A 25 -13.33 -2.62 -14.28
C GLY A 25 -14.02 -2.08 -13.02
N ILE A 26 -13.26 -2.05 -11.92
CA ILE A 26 -13.71 -1.44 -10.66
C ILE A 26 -13.36 0.05 -10.56
N GLY A 27 -12.62 0.59 -11.54
CA GLY A 27 -12.12 1.96 -11.50
C GLY A 27 -10.72 2.07 -10.91
N GLU A 28 -10.25 3.29 -10.72
CA GLU A 28 -8.90 3.57 -10.24
C GLU A 28 -8.64 2.94 -8.86
N LEU A 29 -7.41 2.43 -8.67
CA LEU A 29 -7.04 1.69 -7.47
C LEU A 29 -5.56 1.91 -7.09
N VAL A 30 -5.28 1.65 -5.82
CA VAL A 30 -3.92 1.44 -5.29
C VAL A 30 -3.81 -0.01 -4.86
N ALA A 31 -2.66 -0.66 -5.08
CA ALA A 31 -2.35 -1.95 -4.51
C ALA A 31 -1.01 -1.93 -3.78
N VAL A 32 -0.92 -2.66 -2.67
CA VAL A 32 0.29 -2.79 -1.86
C VAL A 32 0.61 -4.28 -1.68
N ASP A 33 1.79 -4.69 -2.13
CA ASP A 33 2.34 -6.03 -1.94
C ASP A 33 3.48 -5.95 -0.93
N VAL A 34 3.21 -6.40 0.29
CA VAL A 34 4.19 -6.40 1.38
C VAL A 34 4.91 -7.74 1.41
N GLY A 35 6.10 -7.75 0.82
CA GLY A 35 6.97 -8.91 0.76
C GLY A 35 7.94 -9.00 1.94
N GLY A 36 8.67 -10.12 1.98
CA GLY A 36 9.74 -10.32 2.97
C GLY A 36 10.93 -9.38 2.76
N ALA A 37 11.19 -8.94 1.53
CA ALA A 37 12.37 -8.11 1.20
C ALA A 37 12.03 -6.73 0.64
N THR A 38 10.86 -6.57 0.02
CA THR A 38 10.43 -5.31 -0.58
C THR A 38 8.96 -5.08 -0.30
N THR A 39 8.56 -3.81 -0.31
CA THR A 39 7.16 -3.42 -0.39
C THR A 39 6.95 -2.76 -1.74
N ASP A 40 6.11 -3.37 -2.57
CA ASP A 40 5.75 -2.86 -3.88
C ASP A 40 4.42 -2.11 -3.79
N VAL A 41 4.36 -0.90 -4.35
CA VAL A 41 3.13 -0.12 -4.43
C VAL A 41 2.78 0.15 -5.89
N TYR A 42 1.53 -0.11 -6.23
CA TYR A 42 0.97 0.06 -7.57
C TYR A 42 -0.15 1.10 -7.50
N SER A 43 -0.23 1.99 -8.48
CA SER A 43 -1.42 2.83 -8.69
C SER A 43 -1.83 2.81 -10.15
N ILE A 44 -3.13 2.60 -10.37
CA ILE A 44 -3.78 2.71 -11.67
C ILE A 44 -4.71 3.91 -11.59
N ALA A 45 -4.17 5.08 -11.94
CA ALA A 45 -4.87 6.35 -11.84
C ALA A 45 -4.16 7.44 -12.64
N GLU A 46 -4.90 8.44 -13.11
CA GLU A 46 -4.29 9.62 -13.74
C GLU A 46 -3.54 10.48 -12.72
N GLY A 47 -4.12 10.65 -11.52
CA GLY A 47 -3.47 11.36 -10.41
C GLY A 47 -3.27 12.86 -10.64
N HIS A 48 -4.08 13.47 -11.51
CA HIS A 48 -4.03 14.91 -11.80
C HIS A 48 -4.45 15.76 -10.59
N PRO A 49 -3.99 17.02 -10.52
CA PRO A 49 -4.46 17.97 -9.52
C PRO A 49 -5.98 18.10 -9.51
N THR A 50 -6.56 18.07 -8.31
CA THR A 50 -8.01 18.15 -8.09
C THR A 50 -8.52 19.58 -7.86
N ASP A 51 -7.63 20.55 -7.66
CA ASP A 51 -7.95 21.96 -7.41
C ASP A 51 -7.22 22.87 -8.41
N VAL A 52 -7.89 23.91 -8.88
CA VAL A 52 -7.35 24.90 -9.84
C VAL A 52 -6.18 25.72 -9.29
N SER A 53 -6.06 25.80 -7.96
CA SER A 53 -4.95 26.46 -7.26
C SER A 53 -3.70 25.59 -7.11
N VAL A 54 -3.75 24.34 -7.58
CA VAL A 54 -2.65 23.39 -7.53
C VAL A 54 -1.93 23.36 -8.88
N VAL A 55 -0.63 23.63 -8.86
CA VAL A 55 0.25 23.53 -10.02
C VAL A 55 1.02 22.22 -9.96
N LEU A 56 0.98 21.44 -11.04
CA LEU A 56 1.77 20.21 -11.15
C LEU A 56 3.24 20.54 -11.45
N LYS A 57 4.15 19.99 -10.67
CA LYS A 57 5.61 20.10 -10.81
C LYS A 57 6.21 18.75 -11.16
N GLY A 58 7.10 18.77 -12.16
CA GLY A 58 7.79 17.58 -12.64
C GLY A 58 7.17 17.02 -13.92
N LEU A 59 7.55 15.79 -14.26
CA LEU A 59 6.98 15.06 -15.38
C LEU A 59 5.65 14.45 -14.98
N GLU A 60 4.78 14.27 -15.97
CA GLU A 60 3.54 13.52 -15.79
C GLU A 60 3.85 12.08 -15.39
N GLU A 61 3.16 11.62 -14.35
CA GLU A 61 3.29 10.25 -13.84
C GLU A 61 2.51 9.28 -14.75
N PRO A 62 3.03 8.07 -15.02
CA PRO A 62 2.34 7.12 -15.87
C PRO A 62 1.02 6.67 -15.23
N TYR A 63 -0.04 6.53 -16.03
CA TYR A 63 -1.36 6.03 -15.57
C TYR A 63 -1.24 4.79 -14.69
N ALA A 64 -0.40 3.84 -15.10
CA ALA A 64 -0.04 2.69 -14.29
C ALA A 64 1.39 2.82 -13.75
N LYS A 65 1.50 3.13 -12.47
CA LYS A 65 2.76 3.38 -11.77
C LYS A 65 3.06 2.21 -10.82
N ARG A 66 4.34 1.85 -10.71
CA ARG A 66 4.86 0.95 -9.67
C ARG A 66 6.07 1.61 -9.02
N THR A 67 6.12 1.62 -7.70
CA THR A 67 7.35 1.89 -6.93
C THR A 67 7.72 0.67 -6.12
N VAL A 68 9.00 0.57 -5.76
CA VAL A 68 9.54 -0.53 -4.96
C VAL A 68 10.36 0.06 -3.84
N GLU A 69 9.94 -0.21 -2.62
CA GLU A 69 10.72 0.13 -1.42
C GLU A 69 11.68 -1.03 -1.13
N GLY A 70 12.91 -0.91 -1.61
CA GLY A 70 13.96 -1.93 -1.42
C GLY A 70 14.49 -2.01 0.01
N ASP A 71 14.32 -0.94 0.78
CA ASP A 71 14.69 -0.80 2.19
C ASP A 71 13.55 -1.20 3.14
N ILE A 72 12.36 -1.53 2.64
CA ILE A 72 11.17 -1.79 3.46
C ILE A 72 10.60 -3.18 3.13
N GLY A 73 10.69 -4.10 4.08
CA GLY A 73 10.15 -5.46 3.93
C GLY A 73 10.12 -6.22 5.24
N MET A 74 9.34 -7.29 5.31
CA MET A 74 8.97 -7.88 6.60
C MET A 74 10.04 -8.78 7.24
N ARG A 75 11.09 -9.18 6.50
CA ARG A 75 12.11 -10.14 6.97
C ARG A 75 13.53 -9.70 6.62
N TYR A 76 13.84 -9.59 5.32
CA TYR A 76 15.19 -9.29 4.85
C TYR A 76 15.58 -7.84 5.13
N SER A 77 14.63 -6.91 5.01
CA SER A 77 14.81 -5.46 5.15
C SER A 77 13.99 -4.87 6.30
N ALA A 78 13.62 -5.68 7.29
CA ALA A 78 12.79 -5.24 8.42
C ALA A 78 13.45 -4.16 9.28
N SER A 79 14.79 -4.15 9.37
CA SER A 79 15.52 -3.08 10.05
C SER A 79 15.29 -1.72 9.39
N GLY A 80 15.08 -1.65 8.07
CA GLY A 80 14.81 -0.37 7.40
C GLY A 80 13.46 0.23 7.79
N ILE A 81 12.50 -0.58 8.26
CA ILE A 81 11.27 -0.07 8.88
C ILE A 81 11.60 0.60 10.22
N ASP A 82 12.41 -0.03 11.06
CA ASP A 82 12.87 0.54 12.34
C ASP A 82 13.72 1.80 12.14
N ASP A 83 14.58 1.84 11.12
CA ASP A 83 15.39 3.02 10.79
C ASP A 83 14.52 4.26 10.44
N VAL A 84 13.36 4.04 9.81
CA VAL A 84 12.44 5.11 9.40
C VAL A 84 11.46 5.48 10.53
N VAL A 85 10.94 4.49 11.26
CA VAL A 85 9.88 4.68 12.26
C VAL A 85 10.45 4.98 13.63
N GLY A 86 11.54 4.31 13.99
CA GLY A 86 12.16 4.29 15.31
C GLY A 86 11.54 3.27 16.26
N THR A 87 12.40 2.62 17.03
CA THR A 87 12.04 1.52 17.94
C THR A 87 10.96 1.91 18.94
N ALA A 88 11.04 3.12 19.50
CA ALA A 88 10.06 3.64 20.45
C ALA A 88 8.64 3.70 19.86
N ARG A 89 8.50 4.11 18.61
CA ARG A 89 7.21 4.18 17.92
C ARG A 89 6.69 2.81 17.53
N LEU A 90 7.57 1.88 17.15
CA LEU A 90 7.19 0.49 16.91
C LEU A 90 6.69 -0.18 18.20
N ALA A 91 7.37 0.06 19.31
CA ALA A 91 6.99 -0.41 20.64
C ALA A 91 5.61 0.14 21.05
N GLU A 92 5.40 1.45 20.92
CA GLU A 92 4.11 2.10 21.17
C GLU A 92 3.00 1.49 20.30
N LYS A 93 3.25 1.32 19.00
CA LYS A 93 2.27 0.78 18.04
C LYS A 93 1.91 -0.68 18.33
N ALA A 94 2.87 -1.49 18.74
CA ALA A 94 2.65 -2.89 19.10
C ALA A 94 2.12 -3.07 20.54
N GLY A 95 2.22 -2.05 21.39
CA GLY A 95 1.85 -2.15 22.81
C GLY A 95 2.82 -2.98 23.64
N VAL A 96 4.11 -2.98 23.27
CA VAL A 96 5.19 -3.77 23.90
C VAL A 96 6.37 -2.86 24.28
N SER A 97 7.40 -3.41 24.91
CA SER A 97 8.63 -2.68 25.24
C SER A 97 9.58 -2.53 24.04
N GLU A 98 10.47 -1.54 24.07
CA GLU A 98 11.51 -1.39 23.05
C GLU A 98 12.46 -2.60 22.99
N ASP A 99 12.71 -3.27 24.13
CA ASP A 99 13.56 -4.45 24.18
C ASP A 99 12.92 -5.64 23.46
N GLU A 100 11.59 -5.78 23.53
CA GLU A 100 10.85 -6.78 22.76
C GLU A 100 10.93 -6.50 21.26
N VAL A 101 10.85 -5.23 20.84
CA VAL A 101 11.07 -4.86 19.43
C VAL A 101 12.47 -5.26 18.98
N ARG A 102 13.52 -4.90 19.74
CA ARG A 102 14.91 -5.25 19.41
C ARG A 102 15.11 -6.76 19.35
N HIS A 103 14.53 -7.49 20.30
CA HIS A 103 14.61 -8.94 20.34
C HIS A 103 13.94 -9.57 19.11
N TYR A 104 12.74 -9.11 18.76
CA TYR A 104 12.02 -9.59 17.58
C TYR A 104 12.78 -9.30 16.28
N LEU A 105 13.31 -8.08 16.12
CA LEU A 105 14.14 -7.71 14.97
C LEU A 105 15.41 -8.58 14.87
N ALA A 106 16.03 -8.92 16.01
CA ALA A 106 17.16 -9.83 16.04
C ALA A 106 16.75 -11.27 15.64
N SER A 107 15.59 -11.75 16.09
CA SER A 107 15.06 -13.08 15.76
C SER A 107 14.75 -13.24 14.26
N ILE A 108 14.13 -12.24 13.61
CA ILE A 108 13.93 -12.24 12.16
C ILE A 108 15.23 -11.98 11.38
N ALA A 109 16.23 -11.34 12.00
CA ALA A 109 17.54 -11.17 11.41
C ALA A 109 18.28 -12.51 11.31
N ASP A 110 18.27 -13.28 12.39
CA ASP A 110 18.91 -14.60 12.51
C ASP A 110 18.19 -15.67 11.69
N ASN A 111 16.85 -15.70 11.75
CA ASN A 111 16.04 -16.66 11.02
C ASN A 111 14.97 -15.98 10.15
N LYS A 112 15.24 -15.87 8.84
CA LYS A 112 14.31 -15.27 7.86
C LYS A 112 13.00 -16.02 7.68
N ALA A 113 12.95 -17.30 8.08
CA ALA A 113 11.73 -18.10 8.06
C ALA A 113 10.88 -17.94 9.34
N TYR A 114 11.37 -17.18 10.33
CA TYR A 114 10.59 -16.88 11.52
C TYR A 114 9.30 -16.14 11.13
N VAL A 115 8.19 -16.62 11.67
CA VAL A 115 6.85 -16.07 11.51
C VAL A 115 6.18 -16.05 12.89
N PRO A 116 5.20 -15.17 13.12
CA PRO A 116 4.46 -15.17 14.38
C PRO A 116 3.88 -16.54 14.72
N THR A 117 3.99 -16.93 15.98
CA THR A 117 3.54 -18.22 16.48
C THR A 117 2.57 -18.05 17.64
N ALA A 118 1.74 -19.07 17.91
CA ALA A 118 0.74 -19.00 18.98
C ALA A 118 1.34 -18.98 20.40
N ASP A 119 2.57 -19.48 20.55
CA ASP A 119 3.34 -19.50 21.80
C ASP A 119 4.05 -18.18 22.11
N ASP A 120 4.13 -17.26 21.15
CA ASP A 120 4.62 -15.89 21.33
C ASP A 120 3.57 -14.87 20.85
N PRO A 121 2.61 -14.49 21.71
CA PRO A 121 1.56 -13.53 21.33
C PRO A 121 2.11 -12.15 20.91
N ASN A 122 3.27 -11.75 21.44
CA ASN A 122 3.87 -10.45 21.14
C ASN A 122 4.48 -10.43 19.73
N SER A 123 4.92 -11.59 19.22
CA SER A 123 5.38 -11.73 17.83
C SER A 123 4.33 -11.28 16.81
N ALA A 124 3.05 -11.57 17.04
CA ALA A 124 1.96 -11.19 16.14
C ALA A 124 1.70 -9.67 16.16
N LEU A 125 1.75 -9.06 17.35
CA LEU A 125 1.58 -7.61 17.53
C LEU A 125 2.75 -6.84 16.87
N LEU A 126 3.96 -7.35 17.00
CA LEU A 126 5.16 -6.80 16.38
C LEU A 126 5.14 -6.94 14.85
N ASP A 127 4.73 -8.11 14.31
CA ASP A 127 4.59 -8.29 12.86
C ASP A 127 3.51 -7.36 12.28
N GLN A 128 2.39 -7.19 12.99
CA GLN A 128 1.34 -6.24 12.60
C GLN A 128 1.84 -4.80 12.65
N ALA A 129 2.61 -4.41 13.66
CA ALA A 129 3.18 -3.06 13.76
C ALA A 129 4.17 -2.77 12.63
N LEU A 130 5.02 -3.75 12.27
CA LEU A 130 5.93 -3.65 11.13
C LEU A 130 5.17 -3.58 9.81
N ALA A 131 4.18 -4.44 9.57
CA ALA A 131 3.39 -4.46 8.32
C ALA A 131 2.62 -3.15 8.15
N SER A 132 1.99 -2.68 9.22
CA SER A 132 1.31 -1.39 9.24
C SER A 132 2.27 -0.24 8.91
N SER A 133 3.49 -0.28 9.43
CA SER A 133 4.50 0.75 9.15
C SER A 133 5.05 0.65 7.73
N ALA A 134 5.24 -0.56 7.20
CA ALA A 134 5.65 -0.79 5.83
C ALA A 134 4.64 -0.17 4.84
N VAL A 135 3.34 -0.43 5.06
CA VAL A 135 2.26 0.17 4.26
C VAL A 135 2.27 1.70 4.36
N ASP A 136 2.38 2.27 5.57
CA ASP A 136 2.45 3.73 5.75
C ASP A 136 3.64 4.36 4.98
N ILE A 137 4.84 3.81 5.13
CA ILE A 137 6.05 4.31 4.49
C ILE A 137 5.92 4.22 2.97
N ALA A 138 5.62 3.02 2.46
CA ALA A 138 5.62 2.76 1.04
C ALA A 138 4.55 3.59 0.31
N THR A 139 3.35 3.70 0.89
CA THR A 139 2.29 4.52 0.30
C THR A 139 2.56 6.01 0.41
N THR A 140 3.22 6.47 1.48
CA THR A 140 3.66 7.87 1.60
C THR A 140 4.67 8.23 0.52
N ARG A 141 5.65 7.35 0.25
CA ARG A 141 6.68 7.55 -0.78
C ARG A 141 6.15 7.38 -2.22
N HIS A 142 5.13 6.55 -2.40
CA HIS A 142 4.50 6.32 -3.71
C HIS A 142 3.57 7.46 -4.15
N ALA A 143 2.75 7.95 -3.20
CA ALA A 143 1.81 9.03 -3.43
C ALA A 143 2.53 10.35 -3.71
N GLY A 144 1.83 11.27 -4.34
CA GLY A 144 2.31 12.63 -4.48
C GLY A 144 2.28 13.40 -3.18
N THR A 145 2.90 14.58 -3.20
CA THR A 145 2.91 15.53 -2.10
C THR A 145 2.54 16.93 -2.58
N LEU A 146 1.97 17.73 -1.67
CA LEU A 146 1.79 19.16 -1.85
C LEU A 146 2.92 19.92 -1.15
N GLU A 147 3.34 21.02 -1.76
CA GLU A 147 4.21 22.03 -1.13
C GLU A 147 3.54 23.39 -1.27
N GLU A 148 3.59 24.21 -0.22
CA GLU A 148 3.14 25.60 -0.32
C GLU A 148 4.15 26.44 -1.10
N ALA A 149 3.67 27.22 -2.06
CA ALA A 149 4.46 28.24 -2.73
C ALA A 149 3.79 29.61 -2.58
N TYR A 150 4.60 30.59 -2.19
CA TYR A 150 4.13 31.95 -1.97
C TYR A 150 4.33 32.78 -3.25
N THR A 151 3.24 33.27 -3.81
CA THR A 151 3.25 34.14 -5.00
C THR A 151 2.76 35.54 -4.64
N THR A 152 2.95 36.50 -5.55
CA THR A 152 2.41 37.86 -5.40
C THR A 152 0.87 37.90 -5.35
N SER A 153 0.20 36.83 -5.79
CA SER A 153 -1.26 36.71 -5.83
C SER A 153 -1.82 35.88 -4.66
N GLY A 154 -0.98 35.40 -3.75
CA GLY A 154 -1.36 34.54 -2.62
C GLY A 154 -0.62 33.19 -2.61
N ILE A 155 -1.08 32.29 -1.73
CA ILE A 155 -0.55 30.93 -1.62
C ILE A 155 -1.10 30.09 -2.78
N VAL A 156 -0.20 29.37 -3.46
CA VAL A 156 -0.55 28.29 -4.39
C VAL A 156 0.04 27.00 -3.85
N TYR A 157 -0.55 25.87 -4.20
CA TYR A 157 0.01 24.57 -3.86
C TYR A 157 0.72 23.98 -5.07
N VAL A 158 1.85 23.34 -4.82
CA VAL A 158 2.64 22.68 -5.84
C VAL A 158 2.56 21.18 -5.61
N GLN A 159 1.91 20.47 -6.51
CA GLN A 159 1.83 19.02 -6.48
C GLN A 159 3.07 18.42 -7.14
N THR A 160 3.73 17.48 -6.46
CA THR A 160 4.72 16.58 -7.06
C THR A 160 4.19 15.16 -6.98
N GLY A 161 4.29 14.37 -8.05
CA GLY A 161 3.73 13.00 -8.10
C GLY A 161 2.21 12.96 -8.27
N LYS A 162 1.60 11.82 -7.95
CA LYS A 162 0.16 11.56 -8.18
C LYS A 162 -0.72 12.01 -7.02
N ASP A 163 -1.83 12.67 -7.33
CA ASP A 163 -2.93 12.87 -6.38
C ASP A 163 -3.79 11.60 -6.30
N LEU A 164 -3.62 10.80 -5.24
CA LEU A 164 -4.36 9.55 -5.05
C LEU A 164 -5.58 9.73 -4.13
N ARG A 165 -5.88 10.96 -3.67
CA ARG A 165 -6.98 11.24 -2.72
C ARG A 165 -8.36 10.82 -3.25
N GLY A 166 -8.53 10.84 -4.57
CA GLY A 166 -9.77 10.47 -5.26
C GLY A 166 -9.98 8.96 -5.44
N ILE A 167 -8.94 8.14 -5.26
CA ILE A 167 -9.03 6.69 -5.44
C ILE A 167 -9.95 6.08 -4.37
N ARG A 168 -10.75 5.09 -4.76
CA ARG A 168 -11.76 4.45 -3.90
C ARG A 168 -11.50 2.98 -3.61
N HIS A 169 -10.39 2.43 -4.11
CA HIS A 169 -10.04 1.02 -3.90
C HIS A 169 -8.58 0.89 -3.48
N ILE A 170 -8.36 0.21 -2.36
CA ILE A 170 -7.02 -0.19 -1.90
C ILE A 170 -7.00 -1.71 -1.82
N LEU A 171 -6.07 -2.33 -2.53
CA LEU A 171 -5.87 -3.76 -2.54
C LEU A 171 -4.58 -4.12 -1.81
N LEU A 172 -4.63 -5.16 -0.98
CA LEU A 172 -3.45 -5.64 -0.26
C LEU A 172 -3.18 -7.11 -0.56
N THR A 173 -1.89 -7.43 -0.63
CA THR A 173 -1.37 -8.80 -0.73
C THR A 173 -0.05 -8.89 0.02
N GLY A 174 0.41 -10.12 0.30
CA GLY A 174 1.63 -10.36 1.07
C GLY A 174 1.38 -11.06 2.41
N GLY A 175 2.37 -11.83 2.86
CA GLY A 175 2.17 -12.87 3.89
C GLY A 175 1.79 -12.31 5.24
N SER A 176 2.49 -11.25 5.64
CA SER A 176 2.21 -10.55 6.89
C SER A 176 0.86 -9.84 6.91
N ILE A 177 0.24 -9.60 5.75
CA ILE A 177 -1.11 -9.04 5.69
C ILE A 177 -2.15 -10.16 5.69
N ILE A 178 -1.98 -11.17 4.84
CA ILE A 178 -2.95 -12.26 4.68
C ILE A 178 -3.11 -13.08 5.98
N HIS A 179 -2.04 -13.21 6.75
CA HIS A 179 -2.06 -13.93 8.04
C HIS A 179 -2.25 -13.03 9.26
N ALA A 180 -2.44 -11.72 9.06
CA ALA A 180 -2.74 -10.81 10.16
C ALA A 180 -4.11 -11.13 10.78
N SER A 181 -4.24 -10.89 12.08
CA SER A 181 -5.53 -10.94 12.79
C SER A 181 -6.46 -9.82 12.32
N ASP A 182 -5.91 -8.65 12.00
CA ASP A 182 -6.63 -7.48 11.52
C ASP A 182 -5.94 -6.84 10.29
N PRO A 183 -6.07 -7.45 9.10
CA PRO A 183 -5.50 -6.90 7.86
C PRO A 183 -6.08 -5.53 7.49
N LYS A 184 -7.29 -5.21 7.95
CA LYS A 184 -7.94 -3.93 7.67
C LYS A 184 -7.20 -2.78 8.36
N SER A 185 -6.82 -2.95 9.63
CA SER A 185 -6.03 -1.93 10.34
C SER A 185 -4.68 -1.61 9.68
N ILE A 186 -4.04 -2.63 9.06
CA ILE A 186 -2.81 -2.47 8.28
C ILE A 186 -3.10 -1.68 6.99
N ALA A 187 -4.19 -2.02 6.30
CA ALA A 187 -4.63 -1.35 5.09
C ALA A 187 -4.94 0.13 5.30
N GLU A 188 -5.54 0.49 6.43
CA GLU A 188 -5.87 1.86 6.79
C GLU A 188 -4.65 2.77 6.89
N GLN A 189 -3.45 2.21 7.06
CA GLN A 189 -2.21 2.98 7.03
C GLN A 189 -1.86 3.52 5.63
N ALA A 190 -2.51 3.01 4.58
CA ALA A 190 -2.39 3.54 3.23
C ALA A 190 -3.22 4.81 3.01
N LEU A 191 -4.15 5.12 3.91
CA LEU A 191 -5.00 6.30 3.81
C LEU A 191 -4.26 7.57 4.20
N TYR A 192 -4.81 8.71 3.78
CA TYR A 192 -4.43 10.02 4.26
C TYR A 192 -4.43 10.08 5.80
N SER A 193 -3.54 10.90 6.35
CA SER A 193 -3.44 11.13 7.78
C SER A 193 -3.10 12.58 8.03
N GLU A 194 -3.77 13.22 8.99
CA GLU A 194 -3.46 14.58 9.42
C GLU A 194 -2.04 14.72 9.99
N LYS A 195 -1.39 13.60 10.39
CA LYS A 195 0.03 13.60 10.77
C LYS A 195 0.95 13.94 9.59
N LYS A 196 0.45 13.81 8.35
CA LYS A 196 1.15 14.08 7.08
C LYS A 196 0.19 14.84 6.13
N PRO A 197 -0.19 16.09 6.45
CA PRO A 197 -1.28 16.79 5.78
C PRO A 197 -1.00 17.11 4.30
N LEU A 198 0.28 17.11 3.92
CA LEU A 198 0.73 17.33 2.56
C LEU A 198 0.82 16.05 1.71
N SER A 199 0.54 14.88 2.28
CA SER A 199 0.55 13.61 1.55
C SER A 199 -0.74 13.41 0.77
N LEU A 200 -0.65 13.07 -0.52
CA LEU A 200 -1.79 12.88 -1.40
C LEU A 200 -2.27 11.43 -1.46
N ARG A 201 -2.32 10.75 -0.31
CA ARG A 201 -2.84 9.38 -0.18
C ARG A 201 -4.38 9.34 -0.24
N PRO A 202 -4.99 8.19 -0.57
CA PRO A 202 -6.45 8.07 -0.62
C PRO A 202 -7.14 8.53 0.67
N LEU A 203 -8.23 9.29 0.54
CA LEU A 203 -8.98 9.80 1.70
C LEU A 203 -9.91 8.76 2.30
N GLU A 204 -10.55 7.98 1.42
CA GLU A 204 -11.47 6.90 1.73
C GLU A 204 -11.33 5.82 0.65
N ALA A 205 -11.44 4.55 1.04
CA ALA A 205 -11.41 3.46 0.09
C ALA A 205 -12.13 2.21 0.63
N GLU A 206 -12.70 1.43 -0.28
CA GLU A 206 -12.97 0.02 -0.02
C GLU A 206 -11.66 -0.76 -0.02
N ILE A 207 -11.45 -1.50 1.07
CA ILE A 207 -10.25 -2.31 1.26
C ILE A 207 -10.51 -3.71 0.73
N TRP A 208 -9.61 -4.18 -0.12
CA TRP A 208 -9.62 -5.52 -0.71
C TRP A 208 -8.40 -6.31 -0.26
N LEU A 209 -8.57 -7.61 -0.04
CA LEU A 209 -7.50 -8.53 0.31
C LEU A 209 -7.39 -9.65 -0.74
N ASP A 210 -6.19 -9.83 -1.29
CA ASP A 210 -5.83 -10.99 -2.11
C ASP A 210 -5.44 -12.18 -1.22
N GLU A 211 -6.42 -12.72 -0.49
CA GLU A 211 -6.23 -13.82 0.48
C GLU A 211 -5.63 -15.09 -0.15
N LYS A 212 -5.81 -15.26 -1.47
CA LYS A 212 -5.42 -16.45 -2.23
C LYS A 212 -4.19 -16.26 -3.12
N TYR A 213 -3.52 -15.11 -3.05
CA TYR A 213 -2.34 -14.79 -3.88
C TYR A 213 -2.57 -14.95 -5.39
N ILE A 214 -3.74 -14.56 -5.90
CA ILE A 214 -4.11 -14.83 -7.29
C ILE A 214 -3.60 -13.76 -8.25
N LEU A 215 -3.18 -12.58 -7.78
CA LEU A 215 -2.93 -11.43 -8.66
C LEU A 215 -1.86 -11.70 -9.72
N ALA A 216 -0.74 -12.31 -9.36
CA ALA A 216 0.29 -12.66 -10.33
C ALA A 216 -0.22 -13.67 -11.37
N ALA A 217 -0.97 -14.69 -10.95
CA ALA A 217 -1.56 -15.66 -11.86
C ALA A 217 -2.58 -15.03 -12.79
N MET A 218 -3.42 -14.11 -12.28
CA MET A 218 -4.41 -13.37 -13.07
C MET A 218 -3.75 -12.44 -14.07
N GLY A 219 -2.63 -11.83 -13.72
CA GLY A 219 -1.83 -11.01 -14.64
C GLY A 219 -1.29 -11.80 -15.83
N VAL A 220 -0.83 -13.03 -15.59
CA VAL A 220 -0.40 -13.93 -16.68
C VAL A 220 -1.59 -14.42 -17.49
N LEU A 221 -2.72 -14.73 -16.85
CA LEU A 221 -3.94 -15.18 -17.52
C LEU A 221 -4.55 -14.08 -18.41
N ALA A 222 -4.45 -12.82 -17.98
CA ALA A 222 -4.98 -11.66 -18.68
C ALA A 222 -4.44 -11.51 -20.12
N GLU A 223 -3.23 -12.00 -20.39
CA GLU A 223 -2.61 -11.98 -21.72
C GLU A 223 -3.35 -12.83 -22.77
N ARG A 224 -4.17 -13.79 -22.32
CA ARG A 224 -4.93 -14.68 -23.21
C ARG A 224 -6.42 -14.66 -22.97
N GLU A 225 -6.82 -14.53 -21.70
CA GLU A 225 -8.20 -14.72 -21.24
C GLU A 225 -8.59 -13.59 -20.27
N SER A 226 -8.51 -12.32 -20.72
CA SER A 226 -8.76 -11.13 -19.89
C SER A 226 -10.14 -11.13 -19.23
N ASP A 227 -11.18 -11.56 -19.94
CA ASP A 227 -12.54 -11.65 -19.38
C ASP A 227 -12.60 -12.63 -18.20
N ILE A 228 -11.91 -13.77 -18.32
CA ILE A 228 -11.88 -14.81 -17.28
C ILE A 228 -11.06 -14.32 -16.09
N ALA A 229 -9.88 -13.74 -16.35
CA ALA A 229 -9.02 -13.19 -15.31
C ALA A 229 -9.73 -12.10 -14.49
N LEU A 230 -10.44 -11.18 -15.16
CA LEU A 230 -11.20 -10.12 -14.49
C LEU A 230 -12.31 -10.69 -13.59
N ARG A 231 -13.10 -11.64 -14.10
CA ARG A 231 -14.18 -12.28 -13.32
C ARG A 231 -13.66 -13.04 -12.12
N LEU A 232 -12.53 -13.73 -12.28
CA LEU A 232 -11.87 -14.44 -11.18
C LEU A 232 -11.38 -13.45 -10.12
N MET A 233 -10.71 -12.36 -10.51
CA MET A 233 -10.30 -11.33 -9.54
C MET A 233 -11.48 -10.76 -8.76
N LYS A 234 -12.55 -10.32 -9.44
CA LYS A 234 -13.73 -9.78 -8.77
C LYS A 234 -14.43 -10.76 -7.84
N LYS A 235 -14.36 -12.06 -8.15
CA LYS A 235 -14.97 -13.12 -7.35
C LYS A 235 -14.13 -13.48 -6.13
N GLU A 236 -12.82 -13.54 -6.28
CA GLU A 236 -11.91 -14.13 -5.28
C GLU A 236 -11.27 -13.08 -4.37
N LEU A 237 -11.22 -11.80 -4.79
CA LEU A 237 -10.79 -10.71 -3.91
C LEU A 237 -11.83 -10.45 -2.82
N LYS A 238 -11.36 -10.41 -1.58
CA LYS A 238 -12.21 -10.29 -0.39
C LYS A 238 -12.30 -8.83 0.05
N SER A 239 -13.51 -8.27 0.03
CA SER A 239 -13.75 -6.95 0.62
C SER A 239 -13.70 -7.04 2.15
N LEU A 240 -12.91 -6.14 2.76
CA LEU A 240 -12.86 -5.89 4.21
C LEU A 240 -13.74 -4.68 4.60
N GLY A 241 -14.52 -4.17 3.64
CA GLY A 241 -15.37 -3.00 3.78
C GLY A 241 -14.63 -1.67 3.57
N THR A 242 -15.40 -0.58 3.64
CA THR A 242 -14.89 0.78 3.49
C THR A 242 -14.17 1.25 4.75
N SER A 243 -13.08 1.99 4.55
CA SER A 243 -12.39 2.78 5.56
C SER A 243 -12.23 4.20 5.05
N ALA A 244 -12.33 5.16 5.96
CA ALA A 244 -12.12 6.58 5.69
C ALA A 244 -11.14 7.14 6.71
N THR A 245 -10.44 8.22 6.32
CA THR A 245 -9.64 9.00 7.27
C THR A 245 -10.53 9.37 8.47
N PRO A 246 -10.09 9.15 9.71
CA PRO A 246 -10.85 9.60 10.88
C PRO A 246 -11.07 11.11 10.79
N CYS A 247 -12.34 11.55 10.70
CA CYS A 247 -12.66 12.96 10.90
C CYS A 247 -12.34 13.30 12.36
N VAL A 248 -11.35 14.16 12.59
CA VAL A 248 -11.20 14.78 13.91
C VAL A 248 -12.32 15.81 14.03
N SER A 249 -13.31 15.52 14.87
CA SER A 249 -14.26 16.53 15.32
C SER A 249 -13.48 17.61 16.05
N THR A 250 -13.34 18.78 15.42
CA THR A 250 -12.88 20.03 16.05
C THR A 250 -13.73 20.41 17.25
#